data_AF-A0A2E9WTJ7-F1
#
_entry.id   AF-A0A2E9WTJ7-F1
#
_cell.length_a   1.000
_cell.length_b   1.000
_cell.length_c   1.000
_cell.angle_alpha   90.00
_cell.angle_beta   90.00
_cell.angle_gamma   90.00
#
_symmetry.space_group_name_H-M   'P 1'
#
loop_
_entity.id
_entity.type
_entity.pdbx_description
1 polymer ?
#
loop_
_entity_poly.entity_id
_entity_poly.type
_entity_poly.pdbx_seq_one_letter_code
_entity_poly.pdbx_strand_id
1 'polypeptide(L)'
;MVTDVGFPIASALAGGFFVFLTLRFILDGVLSDIKTQRGFAKSLDNRVKTMNNELVRVDVLMCQAFGVAPDVDRIARADGQKDARKD
;
A
#
# COMPACT_ATOMS: atom_id res chain seq x y z
N MET A 1 -12.89 -51.79 -24.73
CA MET A 1 -13.07 -51.91 -23.26
C MET A 1 -11.92 -51.31 -22.42
N VAL A 2 -10.82 -50.82 -23.00
CA VAL A 2 -9.81 -50.02 -22.25
C VAL A 2 -9.99 -48.51 -22.49
N THR A 3 -10.64 -48.13 -23.59
CA THR A 3 -10.93 -46.74 -23.98
C THR A 3 -11.99 -46.06 -23.11
N ASP A 4 -13.02 -46.79 -22.67
CA ASP A 4 -14.12 -46.23 -21.86
C ASP A 4 -13.75 -45.95 -20.41
N VAL A 5 -12.68 -46.55 -19.89
CA VAL A 5 -12.17 -46.23 -18.54
C VAL A 5 -11.04 -45.20 -18.60
N GLY A 6 -10.26 -45.18 -19.69
CA GLY A 6 -9.22 -44.17 -19.91
C GLY A 6 -9.77 -42.77 -20.16
N PHE A 7 -10.86 -42.65 -20.92
CA PHE A 7 -11.51 -41.37 -21.21
C PHE A 7 -12.05 -40.64 -19.97
N PRO A 8 -12.82 -41.28 -19.06
CA PRO A 8 -13.30 -40.63 -17.83
C PRO A 8 -12.18 -40.35 -16.81
N ILE A 9 -11.13 -41.17 -16.73
CA ILE A 9 -9.98 -40.89 -15.86
C ILE A 9 -9.20 -39.68 -16.39
N ALA A 10 -8.95 -39.63 -17.71
CA ALA A 10 -8.28 -38.50 -18.34
C ALA A 10 -9.10 -37.21 -18.22
N SER A 11 -10.43 -37.28 -18.40
CA SER A 11 -11.30 -36.10 -18.27
C SER A 11 -11.43 -35.62 -16.82
N ALA A 12 -11.45 -36.53 -15.84
CA ALA A 12 -11.42 -36.16 -14.42
C ALA A 12 -10.10 -35.47 -14.04
N LEU A 13 -8.97 -35.98 -14.51
CA LEU A 13 -7.65 -35.35 -14.30
C LEU A 13 -7.55 -33.99 -14.97
N ALA A 14 -8.02 -33.87 -16.22
CA ALA A 14 -8.04 -32.61 -16.95
C ALA A 14 -8.95 -31.58 -16.26
N GLY A 15 -10.14 -32.01 -15.80
CA GLY A 15 -11.07 -31.16 -15.06
C GLY A 15 -10.51 -30.70 -13.71
N GLY A 16 -9.91 -31.61 -12.94
CA GLY A 16 -9.28 -31.28 -11.68
C GLY A 16 -8.11 -30.30 -11.84
N PHE A 17 -7.28 -30.50 -12.86
CA PHE A 17 -6.20 -29.58 -13.20
C PHE A 17 -6.70 -28.21 -13.64
N PHE A 18 -7.78 -28.16 -14.43
CA PHE A 18 -8.40 -26.92 -14.87
C PHE A 18 -8.98 -26.10 -13.70
N VAL A 19 -9.66 -26.74 -12.76
CA VAL A 19 -10.19 -26.08 -11.55
C VAL A 19 -9.03 -25.52 -10.72
N PHE A 20 -7.95 -26.28 -10.54
CA PHE A 20 -6.77 -25.82 -9.83
C PHE A 20 -6.13 -24.59 -10.48
N LEU A 21 -5.97 -24.59 -11.82
CA LEU A 21 -5.46 -23.43 -12.54
C LEU A 21 -6.34 -22.19 -12.36
N THR A 22 -7.66 -22.36 -12.45
CA THR A 22 -8.62 -21.26 -12.28
C THR A 22 -8.52 -20.64 -10.88
N LEU A 23 -8.45 -21.47 -9.83
CA LEU A 23 -8.31 -21.00 -8.45
C LEU A 23 -6.98 -20.27 -8.23
N ARG A 24 -5.87 -20.79 -8.77
CA ARG A 24 -4.58 -20.08 -8.70
C ARG A 24 -4.63 -18.74 -9.42
N PHE A 25 -5.22 -18.70 -10.61
CA PHE A 25 -5.30 -17.47 -11.39
C PHE A 25 -6.10 -16.38 -10.67
N ILE A 26 -7.24 -16.74 -10.07
CA ILE A 26 -8.05 -15.82 -9.26
C ILE A 26 -7.27 -15.36 -8.03
N LEU A 27 -6.62 -16.28 -7.31
CA LEU A 27 -5.86 -15.94 -6.11
C LEU A 27 -4.70 -14.99 -6.42
N ASP A 28 -3.92 -15.29 -7.47
CA ASP A 28 -2.80 -14.43 -7.89
C ASP A 28 -3.29 -13.06 -8.38
N GLY A 29 -4.42 -13.02 -9.10
CA GLY A 29 -5.08 -11.78 -9.51
C GLY A 29 -5.45 -10.90 -8.30
N VAL A 30 -6.20 -11.48 -7.34
CA VAL A 30 -6.63 -10.75 -6.14
C VAL A 30 -5.42 -10.33 -5.28
N LEU A 31 -4.40 -11.18 -5.15
CA LEU A 31 -3.16 -10.83 -4.43
C LEU A 31 -2.43 -9.64 -5.09
N SER A 32 -2.41 -9.57 -6.41
CA SER A 32 -1.83 -8.45 -7.16
C SER A 32 -2.61 -7.15 -6.94
N ASP A 33 -3.94 -7.22 -6.99
CA ASP A 33 -4.81 -6.06 -6.76
C ASP A 33 -4.63 -5.51 -5.35
N ILE A 34 -4.57 -6.37 -4.34
CA ILE A 34 -4.32 -5.97 -2.95
C ILE A 34 -2.94 -5.31 -2.80
N LYS A 35 -1.89 -5.83 -3.46
CA LYS A 35 -0.55 -5.21 -3.43
C LYS A 35 -0.58 -3.82 -4.04
N THR A 36 -1.30 -3.64 -5.14
CA THR A 36 -1.45 -2.35 -5.82
C THR A 36 -2.20 -1.34 -4.94
N GLN A 37 -3.32 -1.75 -4.31
CA GLN A 37 -4.06 -0.92 -3.36
C GLN A 37 -3.21 -0.52 -2.14
N ARG A 38 -2.42 -1.45 -1.60
CA ARG A 38 -1.44 -1.14 -0.54
C ARG A 38 -0.39 -0.12 -1.00
N GLY A 39 0.05 -0.21 -2.24
CA GLY A 39 0.93 0.78 -2.86
C GLY A 39 0.30 2.18 -2.87
N PHE A 40 -0.96 2.28 -3.31
CA PHE A 40 -1.71 3.54 -3.28
C PHE A 40 -1.88 4.08 -1.86
N ALA A 41 -2.31 3.24 -0.90
CA ALA A 41 -2.47 3.65 0.49
C ALA A 41 -1.16 4.17 1.10
N LYS A 42 -0.03 3.49 0.83
CA LYS A 42 1.30 3.93 1.28
C LYS A 42 1.70 5.27 0.64
N SER A 43 1.39 5.47 -0.65
CA SER A 43 1.66 6.75 -1.32
C SER A 43 0.84 7.90 -0.73
N LEU A 44 -0.40 7.63 -0.34
CA LEU A 44 -1.27 8.61 0.30
C LEU A 44 -0.81 8.92 1.72
N ASP A 45 -0.40 7.91 2.49
CA ASP A 45 0.19 8.09 3.83
C ASP A 45 1.42 9.01 3.79
N ASN A 46 2.31 8.82 2.81
CA ASN A 46 3.44 9.71 2.60
C ASN A 46 3.02 11.15 2.28
N ARG A 47 1.96 11.34 1.47
CA ARG A 47 1.43 12.68 1.16
C ARG A 47 0.82 13.34 2.40
N VAL A 48 0.10 12.59 3.23
CA VAL A 48 -0.46 13.08 4.49
C VAL A 48 0.66 13.51 5.45
N LYS A 49 1.73 12.72 5.54
CA LYS A 49 2.92 13.08 6.34
C LYS A 49 3.59 14.36 5.85
N THR A 50 3.80 14.49 4.53
CA THR A 50 4.34 15.73 3.95
C THR A 50 3.43 16.93 4.24
N MET A 51 2.13 16.78 4.02
CA MET A 51 1.15 17.84 4.30
C MET A 51 1.12 18.23 5.79
N ASN A 52 1.28 17.26 6.70
CA ASN A 52 1.34 17.56 8.13
C ASN A 52 2.55 18.43 8.48
N ASN A 53 3.72 18.17 7.87
CA ASN A 53 4.90 19.02 8.04
C ASN A 53 4.67 20.43 7.46
N GLU A 54 4.07 20.51 6.26
CA GLU A 54 3.73 21.80 5.65
C GLU A 54 2.74 22.61 6.50
N LEU A 55 1.73 21.97 7.08
CA LEU A 55 0.77 22.63 7.98
C LEU A 55 1.46 23.19 9.23
N VAL A 56 2.38 22.44 9.84
CA VAL A 56 3.18 22.95 10.97
C VAL A 56 4.01 24.15 10.53
N ARG A 57 4.62 24.10 9.34
CA ARG A 57 5.38 25.25 8.82
C ARG A 57 4.51 26.49 8.60
N VAL A 58 3.29 26.32 8.07
CA VAL A 58 2.34 27.42 7.89
C VAL A 58 1.92 28.02 9.24
N ASP A 59 1.65 27.17 10.24
CA ASP A 59 1.32 27.59 11.61
C ASP A 59 2.42 28.50 12.20
N VAL A 60 3.69 28.12 12.01
CA VAL A 60 4.85 28.92 12.44
C VAL A 60 4.92 30.28 11.74
N LEU A 61 4.71 30.31 10.42
CA LEU A 61 4.70 31.56 9.66
C LEU A 61 3.57 32.49 10.12
N MET A 62 2.40 31.92 10.44
CA MET A 62 1.28 32.68 11.01
C MET A 62 1.60 33.21 12.41
N CYS A 63 2.15 32.39 13.31
CA CYS A 63 2.62 32.83 14.62
C CYS A 63 3.60 34.00 14.51
N GLN A 64 4.55 33.93 13.57
CA GLN A 64 5.51 35.00 13.31
C GLN A 64 4.86 36.26 12.74
N ALA A 65 3.87 36.14 11.86
CA ALA A 65 3.12 37.26 11.31
C ALA A 65 2.22 37.97 12.34
N PHE A 66 1.65 37.22 13.28
CA PHE A 66 0.79 37.74 14.34
C PHE A 66 1.53 38.05 15.66
N GLY A 67 2.86 37.87 15.71
CA GLY A 67 3.68 38.15 16.90
C GLY A 67 3.42 37.21 18.08
N VAL A 68 2.80 36.06 17.84
CA VAL A 68 2.51 35.04 18.86
C VAL A 68 3.67 34.05 18.91
N ALA A 69 4.08 33.64 20.12
CA ALA A 69 5.15 32.67 20.28
C ALA A 69 4.74 31.31 19.65
N PRO A 70 5.49 30.79 18.67
CA PRO A 70 5.20 29.48 18.09
C PRO A 70 5.52 28.37 19.10
N ASP A 71 4.74 27.29 19.07
CA ASP A 71 4.96 26.10 19.92
C ASP A 71 6.17 25.29 19.43
N VAL A 72 7.35 25.64 19.95
CA VAL A 72 8.66 25.06 19.59
C VAL A 72 8.80 23.57 19.93
N ASP A 73 8.07 23.07 20.93
CA ASP A 73 8.15 21.65 21.32
C ASP A 73 7.41 20.77 20.30
N ARG A 74 6.35 21.29 19.70
CA ARG A 74 5.62 20.65 18.60
C ARG A 74 6.36 20.74 17.26
N ILE A 75 7.08 21.83 17.02
CA ILE A 75 7.93 22.02 15.83
C ILE A 75 9.14 21.09 15.85
N ALA A 76 9.83 20.97 16.98
CA ALA A 76 10.99 20.08 17.12
C ALA A 76 10.64 18.60 16.89
N ARG A 77 9.42 18.18 17.26
CA ARG A 77 8.90 16.83 16.97
C ARG A 77 8.46 16.62 15.52
N ALA A 78 7.93 17.66 14.87
CA ALA A 78 7.49 17.58 13.47
C ALA A 78 8.65 17.70 12.46
N ASP A 79 9.69 18.49 12.76
CA ASP A 79 10.87 18.69 11.89
C ASP A 79 11.90 17.56 12.01
N GLY A 80 11.69 16.60 12.91
CA GLY A 80 12.52 15.38 13.04
C GLY A 80 12.58 14.52 11.77
N GLN A 81 11.76 14.81 10.75
CA GLN A 81 11.85 14.17 9.44
C GLN A 81 12.85 14.86 8.47
N LYS A 82 13.29 16.10 8.73
CA LYS A 82 14.37 16.74 7.93
C LYS A 82 15.75 16.16 8.22
N ASP A 83 15.97 15.58 9.40
CA ASP A 83 17.25 14.98 9.81
C ASP A 83 17.37 13.48 9.47
N ALA A 84 16.51 12.98 8.58
CA ALA A 84 16.65 11.65 7.96
C ALA A 84 17.34 11.72 6.58
N ARG A 85 17.90 12.88 6.23
CA ARG A 85 18.83 13.07 5.10
C ARG A 85 20.16 13.60 5.61
N LYS A 86 20.81 12.78 6.42
CA LYS A 86 22.27 12.77 6.53
C LYS A 86 22.65 11.36 6.04
N ASP A 87 23.45 11.35 4.97
CA ASP A 87 23.92 10.20 4.17
C ASP A 87 22.87 9.38 3.39
#